data_AF-A0A6B2DML6-F1
#
_entry.id   AF-A0A6B2DML6-F1
#
_cell.length_a   1.000
_cell.length_b   1.000
_cell.length_c   1.000
_cell.angle_alpha   90.00
_cell.angle_beta   90.00
_cell.angle_gamma   90.00
#
_symmetry.space_group_name_H-M   'P 1'
#
loop_
_entity.id
_entity.type
_entity.pdbx_description
1 polymer ?
#
loop_
_entity_poly.entity_id
_entity_poly.type
_entity_poly.pdbx_seq_one_letter_code
_entity_poly.pdbx_strand_id
1 'polypeptide(L)'
;MTGGVPERLASFVKALRAQGIPAGPAETVDAAAALEVLGMDDRALVREGLAAALVRRGGQRAVFDAAFDLYFPAGIGTPERAREEPSTLEELREELAAALADGDEQALAQLAGLAVDLLGQYGSASGPGGGFSAHQTLERLQPQTLIARVLAAVRGGGARGEFTDRLDRDEIRR
;
A
#
# COMPACT_ATOMS: atom_id res chain seq x y z
N MET A 1 12.00 -1.15 14.50
CA MET A 1 11.43 -0.55 15.72
C MET A 1 9.99 -0.16 15.44
N THR A 2 9.03 -1.01 15.76
CA THR A 2 7.60 -0.75 15.60
C THR A 2 7.10 0.05 16.81
N GLY A 3 7.32 1.37 16.77
CA GLY A 3 6.70 2.32 17.72
C GLY A 3 5.27 2.67 17.31
N GLY A 4 4.48 3.19 18.26
CA GLY A 4 3.15 3.71 18.00
C GLY A 4 3.17 4.94 17.08
N VAL A 5 1.98 5.45 16.75
CA VAL A 5 1.82 6.65 15.89
C VAL A 5 2.61 7.86 16.44
N PRO A 6 2.62 8.16 17.75
CA PRO A 6 3.39 9.28 18.30
C PRO A 6 4.89 9.14 18.13
N GLU A 7 5.47 7.96 18.40
CA GLU A 7 6.91 7.72 18.25
C GLU A 7 7.35 7.82 16.78
N ARG A 8 6.48 7.38 15.87
CA ARG A 8 6.69 7.44 14.43
C ARG A 8 6.67 8.87 13.92
N LEU A 9 5.68 9.67 14.33
CA LEU A 9 5.63 11.10 14.03
C LEU A 9 6.88 11.83 14.56
N ALA A 10 7.27 11.57 15.81
CA ALA A 10 8.46 12.18 16.39
C ALA A 10 9.74 11.83 15.61
N SER A 11 9.86 10.57 15.18
CA SER A 11 11.00 10.09 14.38
C SER A 11 11.00 10.69 12.97
N PHE A 12 9.82 10.82 12.36
CA PHE A 12 9.63 11.47 11.05
C PHE A 12 10.04 12.95 11.10
N VAL A 13 9.54 13.71 12.09
CA VAL A 13 9.91 15.11 12.30
C VAL A 13 11.42 15.27 12.51
N LYS A 14 12.04 14.36 13.27
CA LYS A 14 13.50 14.36 13.47
C LYS A 14 14.25 14.15 12.14
N ALA A 15 13.77 13.26 11.28
CA ALA A 15 14.37 13.03 9.97
C ALA A 15 14.22 14.24 9.04
N LEU A 16 13.05 14.88 9.02
CA LEU A 16 12.82 16.10 8.25
C LEU A 16 13.79 17.22 8.65
N ARG A 17 14.00 17.42 9.96
CA ARG A 17 14.97 18.40 10.49
C ARG A 17 16.39 18.10 10.03
N ALA A 18 16.79 16.83 10.05
CA ALA A 18 18.11 16.41 9.60
C ALA A 18 18.34 16.69 8.09
N GLN A 19 17.26 16.74 7.30
CA GLN A 19 17.26 17.06 5.88
C GLN A 19 16.96 18.55 5.58
N GLY A 20 17.00 19.42 6.59
CA GLY A 20 16.86 20.86 6.41
C GLY A 20 15.41 21.38 6.29
N ILE A 21 14.41 20.56 6.66
CA ILE A 21 13.02 21.00 6.79
C ILE A 21 12.76 21.35 8.27
N PRO A 22 12.65 22.65 8.62
CA PRO A 22 12.46 23.06 10.00
C PRO A 22 11.01 22.86 10.43
N ALA A 23 10.72 21.71 11.05
CA ALA A 23 9.46 21.46 11.74
C ALA A 23 9.65 21.73 13.24
N GLY A 24 9.23 22.88 13.77
CA GLY A 24 9.37 23.21 15.18
C GLY A 24 8.39 22.47 16.10
N PRO A 25 8.37 22.77 17.40
CA PRO A 25 7.42 22.18 18.35
C PRO A 25 5.95 22.48 17.97
N ALA A 26 5.65 23.71 17.55
CA ALA A 26 4.31 24.10 17.12
C ALA A 26 3.86 23.29 15.89
N GLU A 27 4.70 23.18 14.87
CA GLU A 27 4.41 22.36 13.68
C GLU A 27 4.22 20.88 14.02
N THR A 28 4.95 20.38 15.03
CA THR A 28 4.81 18.99 15.46
C THR A 28 3.46 18.75 16.15
N VAL A 29 2.98 19.73 16.91
CA VAL A 29 1.64 19.70 17.53
C VAL A 29 0.56 19.79 16.45
N ASP A 30 0.70 20.69 15.48
CA ASP A 30 -0.24 20.81 14.36
C ASP A 30 -0.31 19.52 13.55
N ALA A 31 0.83 18.88 13.30
CA ALA A 31 0.91 17.59 12.61
C ALA A 31 0.24 16.45 13.41
N ALA A 32 0.40 16.44 14.73
CA ALA A 32 -0.27 15.47 15.60
C ALA A 32 -1.79 15.67 15.58
N ALA A 33 -2.26 16.92 15.69
CA ALA A 33 -3.67 17.25 15.61
C ALA A 33 -4.29 16.87 14.24
N ALA A 34 -3.55 17.09 13.14
CA ALA A 34 -3.98 16.66 11.82
C ALA A 34 -4.16 15.13 11.74
N LEU A 35 -3.21 14.36 12.31
CA LEU A 35 -3.31 12.89 12.36
C LEU A 35 -4.49 12.40 13.20
N GLU A 36 -4.80 13.06 14.32
CA GLU A 36 -5.95 12.71 15.15
C GLU A 36 -7.28 12.90 14.40
N VAL A 37 -7.38 13.95 13.59
CA VAL A 37 -8.60 14.26 12.81
C VAL A 37 -8.72 13.37 11.58
N LEU A 38 -7.63 13.16 10.85
CA LEU A 38 -7.63 12.41 9.58
C LEU A 38 -7.68 10.90 9.80
N GLY A 39 -7.24 10.41 10.95
CA GLY A 39 -7.02 8.99 11.17
C GLY A 39 -5.85 8.45 10.32
N MET A 40 -5.77 7.13 10.18
CA MET A 40 -4.70 6.45 9.45
C MET A 40 -5.21 5.61 8.27
N ASP A 41 -6.52 5.60 8.04
CA ASP A 41 -7.17 4.73 7.04
C ASP A 41 -6.83 5.15 5.60
N ASP A 42 -6.69 6.45 5.35
CA ASP A 42 -6.32 6.99 4.05
C ASP A 42 -4.93 7.63 4.11
N ARG A 43 -3.97 6.89 3.58
CA ARG A 43 -2.57 7.29 3.51
C ARG A 43 -2.35 8.57 2.69
N ALA A 44 -3.13 8.78 1.63
CA ALA A 44 -2.99 9.98 0.79
C ALA A 44 -3.45 11.20 1.58
N LEU A 45 -4.56 11.11 2.31
CA LEU A 45 -5.02 12.18 3.20
C LEU A 45 -4.02 12.47 4.31
N VAL A 46 -3.45 11.44 4.93
CA VAL A 46 -2.40 11.60 5.96
C VAL A 46 -1.19 12.34 5.38
N ARG A 47 -0.74 11.95 4.18
CA ARG A 47 0.40 12.60 3.50
C ARG A 47 0.13 14.09 3.28
N GLU A 48 -1.04 14.44 2.74
CA GLU A 48 -1.38 15.84 2.45
C GLU A 48 -1.57 16.65 3.74
N GLY A 49 -2.21 16.09 4.76
CA GLY A 49 -2.39 16.76 6.06
C GLY A 49 -1.07 17.05 6.76
N LEU A 50 -0.16 16.08 6.78
CA LEU A 50 1.18 16.26 7.32
C LEU A 50 2.01 17.24 6.48
N ALA A 51 1.88 17.21 5.14
CA ALA A 51 2.55 18.17 4.28
C ALA A 51 2.07 19.59 4.57
N ALA A 52 0.77 19.79 4.75
CA ALA A 52 0.20 21.10 5.08
C ALA A 52 0.71 21.65 6.43
N ALA A 53 0.91 20.78 7.42
CA ALA A 53 1.44 21.17 8.72
C ALA A 53 2.96 21.43 8.72
N LEU A 54 3.74 20.65 7.94
CA LEU A 54 5.20 20.56 8.08
C LEU A 54 5.98 21.24 6.94
N VAL A 55 5.40 21.41 5.76
CA VAL A 55 6.09 21.96 4.57
C VAL A 55 5.80 23.45 4.45
N ARG A 56 6.86 24.28 4.47
CA ARG A 56 6.74 25.75 4.41
C ARG A 56 7.17 26.35 3.07
N ARG A 57 7.99 25.64 2.30
CA ARG A 57 8.54 26.12 1.02
C ARG A 57 8.32 25.09 -0.08
N GLY A 58 8.02 25.54 -1.30
CA GLY A 58 7.72 24.66 -2.44
C GLY A 58 8.82 23.63 -2.76
N GLY A 59 10.10 23.97 -2.52
CA GLY A 59 11.21 23.05 -2.76
C GLY A 59 11.37 21.90 -1.76
N GLN A 60 10.62 21.91 -0.65
CA GLN A 60 10.75 20.89 0.42
C GLN A 60 9.85 19.67 0.21
N ARG A 61 8.91 19.74 -0.73
CA ARG A 61 7.88 18.70 -0.90
C ARG A 61 8.46 17.35 -1.28
N ALA A 62 9.41 17.30 -2.21
CA ALA A 62 10.03 16.04 -2.64
C ALA A 62 10.79 15.32 -1.50
N VAL A 63 11.50 16.07 -0.66
CA VAL A 63 12.21 15.52 0.51
C VAL A 63 11.22 15.05 1.57
N PHE A 64 10.13 15.80 1.76
CA PHE A 64 9.03 15.40 2.64
C PHE A 64 8.40 14.08 2.17
N ASP A 65 8.02 13.97 0.89
CA ASP A 65 7.34 12.79 0.35
C ASP A 65 8.23 11.54 0.48
N ALA A 66 9.52 11.66 0.16
CA ALA A 66 10.47 10.56 0.32
C ALA A 66 10.64 10.12 1.79
N ALA A 67 10.68 11.07 2.72
CA ALA A 67 10.71 10.75 4.15
C ALA A 67 9.37 10.15 4.61
N PHE A 68 8.25 10.64 4.11
CA PHE A 68 6.92 10.15 4.46
C PHE A 68 6.77 8.67 4.12
N ASP A 69 7.22 8.27 2.93
CA ASP A 69 7.19 6.88 2.48
C ASP A 69 7.97 5.92 3.39
N LEU A 70 9.05 6.39 4.03
CA LEU A 70 9.83 5.59 4.97
C LEU A 70 9.15 5.40 6.32
N TYR A 71 8.49 6.43 6.84
CA TYR A 71 7.91 6.41 8.19
C TYR A 71 6.46 5.90 8.19
N PHE A 72 5.74 6.09 7.09
CA PHE A 72 4.35 5.72 6.86
C PHE A 72 4.22 4.83 5.60
N PRO A 73 4.75 3.60 5.61
CA PRO A 73 4.65 2.67 4.48
C PRO A 73 3.20 2.24 4.22
N ALA A 74 2.93 1.73 3.01
CA ALA A 74 1.58 1.43 2.51
C ALA A 74 0.77 0.46 3.38
N GLY A 75 1.42 -0.40 4.17
CA GLY A 75 0.74 -1.35 5.07
C GLY A 75 0.42 -0.81 6.48
N ILE A 76 0.71 0.46 6.80
CA ILE A 76 0.48 1.01 8.14
C ILE A 76 -0.71 1.98 8.12
N GLY A 77 -1.79 1.60 8.81
CA GLY A 77 -3.01 2.39 8.90
C GLY A 77 -4.23 1.74 8.25
N THR A 78 -4.05 0.61 7.57
CA THR A 78 -5.16 -0.17 7.02
C THR A 78 -6.10 -0.58 8.16
N PRO A 79 -7.40 -0.23 8.11
CA PRO A 79 -8.34 -0.55 9.17
C PRO A 79 -8.37 -2.06 9.40
N GLU A 80 -8.74 -2.47 10.61
CA GLU A 80 -8.86 -3.86 11.07
C GLU A 80 -9.72 -4.80 10.18
N ARG A 81 -10.38 -4.25 9.14
CA ARG A 81 -11.00 -5.00 8.03
C ARG A 81 -10.00 -5.64 7.05
N ALA A 82 -8.76 -5.17 6.99
CA ALA A 82 -7.67 -5.85 6.28
C ALA A 82 -7.11 -7.06 7.05
N ARG A 83 -7.83 -7.58 8.04
CA ARG A 83 -7.57 -8.94 8.56
C ARG A 83 -8.04 -10.04 7.61
N GLU A 84 -8.62 -9.69 6.47
CA GLU A 84 -8.66 -10.53 5.27
C GLU A 84 -7.40 -10.28 4.41
N GLU A 85 -6.27 -9.91 5.01
CA GLU A 85 -4.99 -10.03 4.33
C GLU A 85 -4.79 -11.50 3.92
N PRO A 86 -4.34 -11.76 2.69
CA PRO A 86 -4.00 -13.11 2.27
C PRO A 86 -2.94 -13.67 3.24
N SER A 87 -3.39 -14.58 4.09
CA SER A 87 -2.58 -15.20 5.14
C SER A 87 -1.53 -16.13 4.55
N THR A 88 -1.71 -16.50 3.28
CA THR A 88 -0.81 -17.34 2.51
C THR A 88 -0.41 -16.68 1.19
N LEU A 89 0.79 -17.05 0.70
CA LEU A 89 1.28 -16.68 -0.62
C LEU A 89 0.31 -17.10 -1.75
N GLU A 90 -0.48 -18.14 -1.52
CA GLU A 90 -1.43 -18.66 -2.50
C GLU A 90 -2.68 -17.77 -2.59
N GLU A 91 -3.22 -17.35 -1.45
CA GLU A 91 -4.32 -16.35 -1.39
C GLU A 91 -3.88 -15.03 -2.03
N LEU A 92 -2.64 -14.58 -1.75
CA LEU A 92 -2.07 -13.36 -2.33
C LEU A 92 -1.99 -13.46 -3.87
N ARG A 93 -1.69 -14.66 -4.40
CA ARG A 93 -1.66 -14.89 -5.85
C ARG A 93 -3.05 -14.86 -6.48
N GLU A 94 -4.05 -15.43 -5.81
CA GLU A 94 -5.44 -15.42 -6.31
C GLU A 94 -5.99 -13.99 -6.35
N GLU A 95 -5.78 -13.21 -5.31
CA GLU A 95 -6.21 -11.80 -5.26
C GLU A 95 -5.49 -10.94 -6.29
N LEU A 96 -4.17 -11.11 -6.46
CA LEU A 96 -3.41 -10.44 -7.52
C LEU A 96 -3.95 -10.81 -8.91
N ALA A 97 -4.30 -12.07 -9.12
CA ALA A 97 -4.84 -12.53 -10.40
C ALA A 97 -6.24 -11.94 -10.67
N ALA A 98 -7.08 -11.83 -9.64
CA ALA A 98 -8.40 -11.20 -9.74
C ALA A 98 -8.28 -9.69 -10.05
N ALA A 99 -7.46 -8.97 -9.28
CA ALA A 99 -7.24 -7.53 -9.51
C ALA A 99 -6.65 -7.23 -10.89
N LEU A 100 -5.76 -8.08 -11.40
CA LEU A 100 -5.24 -7.99 -12.77
C LEU A 100 -6.30 -8.27 -13.83
N ALA A 101 -7.20 -9.23 -13.58
CA ALA A 101 -8.29 -9.57 -14.51
C ALA A 101 -9.33 -8.44 -14.59
N ASP A 102 -9.63 -7.80 -13.47
CA ASP A 102 -10.61 -6.71 -13.37
C ASP A 102 -10.01 -5.33 -13.71
N GLY A 103 -8.67 -5.23 -13.83
CA GLY A 103 -7.97 -3.97 -14.09
C GLY A 103 -8.00 -3.00 -12.90
N ASP A 104 -8.15 -3.50 -11.68
CA ASP A 104 -8.23 -2.68 -10.46
C ASP A 104 -6.84 -2.21 -10.01
N GLU A 105 -6.42 -1.04 -10.51
CA GLU A 105 -5.12 -0.45 -10.17
C GLU A 105 -4.96 -0.15 -8.67
N GLN A 106 -6.05 0.14 -7.95
CA GLN A 106 -5.99 0.44 -6.52
C GLN A 106 -5.75 -0.82 -5.69
N ALA A 107 -6.44 -1.92 -6.03
CA ALA A 107 -6.18 -3.22 -5.42
C ALA A 107 -4.76 -3.72 -5.74
N LEU A 108 -4.30 -3.53 -6.99
CA LEU A 108 -2.95 -3.93 -7.40
C LEU A 108 -1.85 -3.21 -6.62
N ALA A 109 -1.99 -1.90 -6.39
CA ALA A 109 -1.01 -1.13 -5.62
C ALA A 109 -0.92 -1.61 -4.16
N GLN A 110 -2.05 -1.97 -3.55
CA GLN A 110 -2.11 -2.48 -2.18
C GLN A 110 -1.48 -3.87 -2.06
N LEU A 111 -1.89 -4.81 -2.94
CA LEU A 111 -1.37 -6.18 -2.95
C LEU A 111 0.13 -6.23 -3.27
N ALA A 112 0.63 -5.34 -4.12
CA ALA A 112 2.06 -5.21 -4.39
C ALA A 112 2.85 -4.77 -3.14
N GLY A 113 2.29 -3.85 -2.33
CA GLY A 113 2.88 -3.45 -1.05
C GLY A 113 3.00 -4.63 -0.09
N LEU A 114 1.91 -5.38 0.11
CA LEU A 114 1.88 -6.58 0.93
C LEU A 114 2.87 -7.64 0.46
N ALA A 115 2.96 -7.88 -0.86
CA ALA A 115 3.90 -8.83 -1.43
C ALA A 115 5.37 -8.45 -1.15
N VAL A 116 5.70 -7.16 -1.20
CA VAL A 116 7.06 -6.67 -0.89
C VAL A 116 7.35 -6.82 0.60
N ASP A 117 6.40 -6.51 1.47
CA ASP A 117 6.57 -6.64 2.92
C ASP A 117 6.75 -8.10 3.36
N LEU A 118 6.00 -9.02 2.73
CA LEU A 118 6.04 -10.46 3.01
C LEU A 118 7.24 -11.18 2.38
N LEU A 119 7.58 -10.86 1.13
CA LEU A 119 8.52 -11.65 0.32
C LEU A 119 9.84 -10.95 0.03
N GLY A 120 9.87 -9.63 0.18
CA GLY A 120 10.96 -8.77 -0.25
C GLY A 120 12.08 -8.61 0.79
N GLN A 121 11.92 -9.08 2.02
CA GLN A 121 12.95 -8.97 3.05
C GLN A 121 14.21 -9.75 2.66
N TYR A 122 15.31 -9.03 2.51
CA TYR A 122 16.64 -9.57 2.24
C TYR A 122 17.64 -9.08 3.31
N GLY A 123 18.43 -10.02 3.85
CA GLY A 123 19.44 -9.75 4.88
C GLY A 123 19.07 -10.32 6.26
N SER A 124 20.07 -10.60 7.10
CA SER A 124 19.86 -11.13 8.45
C SER A 124 19.21 -10.06 9.35
N ALA A 125 18.29 -10.50 10.22
CA ALA A 125 17.53 -9.65 11.16
C ALA A 125 18.38 -8.86 12.19
N SER A 126 19.71 -8.91 12.08
CA SER A 126 20.68 -8.32 13.00
C SER A 126 21.70 -7.47 12.23
N GLY A 127 21.27 -6.40 11.58
CA GLY A 127 22.17 -5.43 10.96
C GLY A 127 21.47 -4.22 10.35
N PRO A 128 22.07 -3.01 10.39
CA PRO A 128 21.50 -1.82 9.76
C PRO A 128 21.72 -1.91 8.24
N GLY A 129 20.80 -2.60 7.55
CA GLY A 129 20.88 -2.82 6.11
C GLY A 129 19.89 -3.82 5.52
N GLY A 130 18.85 -4.22 6.26
CA GLY A 130 17.76 -5.03 5.69
C GLY A 130 17.04 -4.23 4.60
N GLY A 131 17.18 -4.67 3.36
CA GLY A 131 16.60 -4.02 2.19
C GLY A 131 15.45 -4.83 1.62
N PHE A 132 14.56 -4.16 0.90
CA PHE A 132 13.49 -4.81 0.14
C PHE A 132 13.97 -5.05 -1.30
N SER A 133 13.87 -6.29 -1.80
CA SER A 133 14.28 -6.65 -3.16
C SER A 133 13.08 -7.00 -4.04
N ALA A 134 12.76 -6.11 -4.99
CA ALA A 134 11.70 -6.33 -5.97
C ALA A 134 11.95 -7.61 -6.81
N HIS A 135 13.20 -7.90 -7.13
CA HIS A 135 13.54 -9.11 -7.90
C HIS A 135 13.24 -10.38 -7.11
N GLN A 136 13.51 -10.39 -5.80
CA GLN A 136 13.23 -11.54 -4.94
C GLN A 136 11.73 -11.73 -4.69
N THR A 137 10.99 -10.63 -4.54
CA THR A 137 9.52 -10.66 -4.51
C THR A 137 8.97 -11.30 -5.78
N LEU A 138 9.47 -10.89 -6.96
CA LEU A 138 9.07 -11.45 -8.25
C LEU A 138 9.44 -12.94 -8.39
N GLU A 139 10.66 -13.32 -8.04
CA GLU A 139 11.11 -14.73 -8.09
C GLU A 139 10.20 -15.64 -7.23
N ARG A 140 9.82 -15.19 -6.03
CA ARG A 140 8.94 -15.94 -5.12
C ARG A 140 7.48 -15.93 -5.56
N LEU A 141 7.00 -14.83 -6.13
CA LEU A 141 5.64 -14.73 -6.67
C LEU A 141 5.41 -15.67 -7.86
N GLN A 142 6.46 -16.01 -8.61
CA GLN A 142 6.40 -16.81 -9.84
C GLN A 142 5.47 -16.18 -10.91
N PRO A 143 5.94 -15.14 -11.61
CA PRO A 143 5.10 -14.30 -12.48
C PRO A 143 4.46 -15.10 -13.63
N GLN A 144 5.16 -16.15 -14.10
CA GLN A 144 4.66 -17.05 -15.15
C GLN A 144 3.38 -17.77 -14.71
N THR A 145 3.33 -18.21 -13.45
CA THR A 145 2.16 -18.88 -12.85
C THR A 145 1.00 -17.90 -12.70
N LEU A 146 1.29 -16.67 -12.29
CA LEU A 146 0.30 -15.58 -12.20
C LEU A 146 -0.32 -15.26 -13.57
N ILE A 147 0.49 -15.12 -14.62
CA ILE A 147 0.00 -14.87 -15.98
C ILE A 147 -0.95 -15.99 -16.44
N ALA A 148 -0.60 -17.26 -16.18
CA ALA A 148 -1.45 -18.39 -16.52
C ALA A 148 -2.81 -18.36 -15.79
N ARG A 149 -2.82 -17.94 -14.52
CA ARG A 149 -4.05 -17.80 -13.72
C ARG A 149 -4.89 -16.61 -14.14
N VAL A 150 -4.29 -15.46 -14.40
CA VAL A 150 -4.99 -14.28 -14.95
C VAL A 150 -5.68 -14.65 -16.26
N LEU A 151 -4.98 -15.36 -17.16
CA LEU A 151 -5.56 -15.84 -18.42
C LEU A 151 -6.71 -16.84 -18.20
N ALA A 152 -6.67 -17.64 -17.14
CA ALA A 152 -7.75 -18.55 -16.78
C ALA A 152 -8.95 -17.81 -16.15
N ALA A 153 -8.70 -16.84 -15.27
CA ALA A 153 -9.70 -16.00 -14.62
C ALA A 153 -10.46 -15.14 -15.66
N VAL A 154 -9.75 -14.51 -16.60
CA VAL A 154 -10.36 -13.74 -17.70
C VAL A 154 -11.26 -14.63 -18.58
N ARG A 155 -10.84 -15.87 -18.88
CA ARG A 155 -11.68 -16.83 -19.64
C ARG A 155 -12.88 -17.32 -18.83
N GLY A 156 -12.72 -17.55 -17.53
CA GLY A 156 -13.79 -17.96 -16.63
C GLY A 156 -14.82 -16.86 -16.37
N GLY A 157 -14.38 -15.61 -16.24
CA GLY A 157 -15.21 -14.42 -16.11
C GLY A 157 -15.99 -14.12 -17.40
N GLY A 158 -15.35 -14.30 -18.57
CA GLY A 158 -16.02 -14.21 -19.87
C GLY A 158 -17.14 -15.24 -20.05
N ALA A 159 -16.95 -16.47 -19.58
CA ALA A 159 -17.99 -17.51 -19.65
C ALA A 159 -19.17 -17.25 -18.68
N ARG A 160 -18.91 -16.65 -17.51
CA ARG A 160 -19.95 -16.29 -16.52
C ARG A 160 -20.76 -15.07 -16.96
N GLY A 161 -20.12 -14.10 -17.63
CA GLY A 161 -20.77 -12.96 -18.28
C GLY A 161 -21.61 -13.35 -19.51
N GLU A 162 -21.13 -14.27 -20.34
CA GLU A 162 -21.88 -14.75 -21.51
C GLU A 162 -23.08 -15.65 -21.11
N PHE A 163 -22.97 -16.40 -20.02
CA PHE A 163 -24.07 -17.19 -19.47
C PHE A 163 -25.17 -16.32 -18.85
N THR A 164 -24.80 -15.24 -18.16
CA THR A 164 -25.76 -14.27 -17.60
C THR A 164 -26.43 -13.44 -18.71
N ASP A 165 -25.70 -13.00 -19.74
CA ASP A 165 -26.28 -12.28 -20.91
C ASP A 165 -27.26 -13.15 -21.72
N ARG A 166 -27.05 -14.48 -21.77
CA ARG A 166 -28.00 -15.41 -22.40
C ARG A 166 -29.28 -15.59 -21.59
N LEU A 167 -29.19 -15.63 -20.26
CA LEU A 167 -30.35 -15.78 -19.38
C LEU A 167 -31.23 -14.53 -19.38
N ASP A 168 -30.62 -13.33 -19.36
CA ASP A 168 -31.35 -12.06 -19.44
C ASP A 168 -32.09 -11.90 -20.78
N ARG A 169 -31.52 -12.44 -21.88
CA ARG A 169 -32.14 -12.38 -23.21
C ARG A 169 -33.33 -13.34 -23.37
N ASP A 170 -33.36 -14.43 -22.63
CA ASP A 170 -34.45 -15.43 -22.68
C ASP A 170 -35.63 -15.07 -21.76
N GLU A 171 -35.43 -14.29 -20.69
CA GLU A 171 -36.52 -13.80 -19.83
C GLU A 171 -37.35 -12.67 -20.47
N ILE A 172 -36.78 -11.89 -21.40
CA ILE A 172 -37.49 -10.77 -22.05
C ILE A 172 -38.49 -11.24 -23.13
N ARG A 173 -38.55 -12.54 -23.44
CA ARG A 173 -39.39 -13.10 -24.52
C ARG A 173 -40.63 -13.87 -24.08
N ARG A 174 -41.08 -13.70 -22.83
CA ARG A 174 -42.29 -14.36 -22.31
C ARG A 174 -43.27 -13.35 -21.73
#